data_AF-Q9XGT5-F1
#
_entry.id   AF-Q9XGT5-F1
#
_cell.length_a   1.000
_cell.length_b   1.000
_cell.length_c   1.000
_cell.angle_alpha   90.00
_cell.angle_beta   90.00
_cell.angle_gamma   90.00
#
_symmetry.space_group_name_H-M   'P 1'
#
loop_
_entity.id
_entity.type
_entity.pdbx_description
1 polymer ?
#
loop_
_entity_poly.entity_id
_entity_poly.type
_entity_poly.pdbx_seq_one_letter_code
_entity_poly.pdbx_strand_id
1 'polypeptide(L)'
;DGFQDTLYPHTNRQFYRECRISGTVDFIFGDATVVFQNCQILVKKGLPNQKNTITAQGRKDPAQPTGFSIQFSNISADSDLLASVNSTLSHLGRPW
;
A
#
# COMPACT_ATOMS: atom_id res chain seq x y z
N ASP A 1 4.27 9.79 3.35
CA ASP A 1 5.50 9.06 3.73
C ASP A 1 5.34 8.59 5.17
N GLY A 2 5.54 7.30 5.44
CA GLY A 2 5.37 6.71 6.77
C GLY A 2 6.01 5.32 6.85
N PHE A 3 5.53 4.50 7.79
CA PHE A 3 5.89 3.10 7.95
C PHE A 3 4.61 2.27 7.92
N GLN A 4 4.16 1.76 9.07
CA GLN A 4 2.87 1.09 9.18
C GLN A 4 1.72 2.09 9.06
N ASP A 5 0.64 1.69 8.40
CA ASP A 5 -0.63 2.43 8.31
C ASP A 5 -0.46 3.87 7.76
N THR A 6 0.39 4.03 6.73
CA THR A 6 0.80 5.35 6.22
C THR A 6 -0.34 6.15 5.60
N LEU A 7 -1.12 5.54 4.71
CA LEU A 7 -2.22 6.18 4.01
C LEU A 7 -3.51 5.45 4.35
N TYR A 8 -4.48 6.18 4.88
CA TYR A 8 -5.79 5.67 5.24
C TYR A 8 -6.90 6.18 4.30
N PRO A 9 -7.11 5.60 3.10
CA PRO A 9 -8.32 5.85 2.34
C PRO A 9 -9.54 5.24 3.06
N HIS A 10 -10.02 5.94 4.09
CA HIS A 10 -11.01 5.44 5.04
C HIS A 10 -12.36 5.14 4.37
N THR A 11 -12.94 6.12 3.68
CA THR A 11 -14.27 6.00 3.05
C THR A 11 -14.39 6.86 1.79
N ASN A 12 -15.55 6.77 1.13
CA ASN A 12 -15.93 7.55 -0.06
C ASN A 12 -15.04 7.27 -1.28
N ARG A 13 -15.13 8.14 -2.28
CA ARG A 13 -14.42 8.03 -3.56
C ARG A 13 -13.18 8.90 -3.53
N GLN A 14 -12.04 8.34 -3.88
CA GLN A 14 -10.76 9.06 -3.86
C GLN A 14 -9.95 8.74 -5.12
N PHE A 15 -9.16 9.71 -5.58
CA PHE A 15 -8.29 9.55 -6.74
C PHE A 15 -6.91 10.11 -6.41
N TYR A 16 -5.89 9.26 -6.50
CA TYR A 16 -4.49 9.62 -6.28
C TYR A 16 -3.77 9.50 -7.62
N ARG A 17 -3.15 10.60 -8.08
CA ARG A 17 -2.44 10.63 -9.35
C ARG A 17 -1.07 11.26 -9.17
N GLU A 18 -0.05 10.67 -9.81
CA GLU A 18 1.32 11.21 -9.81
C GLU A 18 1.86 11.41 -8.38
N CYS A 19 1.40 10.58 -7.45
CA CYS A 19 1.78 10.64 -6.04
C CYS A 19 2.93 9.68 -5.74
N ARG A 20 3.71 10.01 -4.71
CA ARG A 20 4.69 9.10 -4.10
C ARG A 20 4.18 8.64 -2.73
N ILE A 21 4.02 7.34 -2.54
CA ILE A 21 3.51 6.71 -1.32
C ILE A 21 4.53 5.68 -0.87
N SER A 22 4.93 5.72 0.41
CA SER A 22 6.01 4.90 0.95
C SER A 22 5.69 4.40 2.36
N GLY A 23 5.95 3.12 2.63
CA GLY A 23 5.70 2.50 3.94
C GLY A 23 6.12 1.03 4.04
N THR A 24 5.73 0.38 5.13
CA THR A 24 6.10 -1.02 5.46
C THR A 24 4.88 -1.94 5.54
N VAL A 25 4.15 -1.91 6.65
CA VAL A 25 3.00 -2.79 6.91
C VAL A 25 1.70 -2.05 6.60
N ASP A 26 0.86 -2.68 5.79
CA ASP A 26 -0.50 -2.22 5.46
C ASP A 26 -0.56 -0.72 5.09
N PHE A 27 0.47 -0.24 4.40
CA PHE A 27 0.71 1.20 4.34
C PHE A 27 -0.26 1.94 3.41
N ILE A 28 -1.14 1.21 2.71
CA ILE A 28 -2.37 1.69 2.08
C ILE A 28 -3.53 0.83 2.60
N PHE A 29 -4.35 1.34 3.52
CA PHE A 29 -5.40 0.56 4.18
C PHE A 29 -6.74 1.29 4.29
N GLY A 30 -7.84 0.56 4.41
CA GLY A 30 -9.18 1.14 4.56
C GLY A 30 -10.23 0.53 3.63
N ASP A 31 -11.36 1.23 3.46
CA ASP A 31 -12.54 0.74 2.73
C ASP A 31 -13.12 1.81 1.78
N ALA A 32 -12.29 2.69 1.24
CA ALA A 32 -12.71 3.62 0.19
C ALA A 32 -12.81 2.96 -1.20
N THR A 33 -13.50 3.62 -2.13
CA THR A 33 -13.42 3.34 -3.58
C THR A 33 -12.31 4.21 -4.16
N VAL A 34 -11.16 3.61 -4.49
CA VAL A 34 -9.94 4.36 -4.81
C VAL A 34 -9.28 3.88 -6.09
N VAL A 35 -8.80 4.85 -6.89
CA VAL A 35 -7.84 4.58 -7.96
C VAL A 35 -6.53 5.32 -7.66
N PHE A 36 -5.43 4.58 -7.69
CA PHE A 36 -4.06 5.08 -7.71
C PHE A 36 -3.54 4.97 -9.15
N GLN A 37 -3.32 6.12 -9.81
CA GLN A 37 -2.93 6.16 -11.21
C GLN A 37 -1.58 6.87 -11.39
N ASN A 38 -0.65 6.24 -12.11
CA ASN A 38 0.67 6.82 -12.36
C ASN A 38 1.42 7.19 -11.06
N CYS A 39 1.25 6.39 -10.00
CA CYS A 39 1.88 6.62 -8.70
C CYS A 39 3.22 5.88 -8.60
N GLN A 40 4.11 6.38 -7.75
CA GLN A 40 5.25 5.63 -7.22
C GLN A 40 4.88 5.07 -5.85
N ILE A 41 4.84 3.75 -5.73
CA ILE A 41 4.52 3.03 -4.49
C ILE A 41 5.79 2.32 -4.04
N LEU A 42 6.29 2.68 -2.87
CA LEU A 42 7.65 2.36 -2.45
C LEU A 42 7.65 1.60 -1.13
N VAL A 43 8.22 0.39 -1.18
CA VAL A 43 8.27 -0.49 -0.03
C VAL A 43 9.55 -0.25 0.73
N LYS A 44 9.44 0.22 1.99
CA LYS A 44 10.58 0.45 2.87
C LYS A 44 11.05 -0.82 3.56
N LYS A 45 12.23 -0.78 4.17
CA LYS A 45 12.75 -1.90 4.96
C LYS A 45 11.89 -2.12 6.21
N GLY A 46 11.42 -3.35 6.40
CA GLY A 46 10.73 -3.75 7.62
C GLY A 46 11.68 -4.04 8.77
N LEU A 47 11.15 -4.05 9.99
CA LEU A 47 11.86 -4.52 11.18
C LEU A 47 12.20 -6.04 11.05
N PRO A 48 13.15 -6.57 11.85
CA PRO A 48 13.45 -8.00 11.86
C PRO A 48 12.18 -8.85 12.05
N ASN A 49 12.03 -9.89 11.23
CA ASN A 49 10.86 -10.79 11.18
C ASN A 49 9.53 -10.14 10.77
N GLN A 50 9.51 -8.85 10.44
CA GLN A 50 8.34 -8.19 9.86
C GLN A 50 8.19 -8.60 8.39
N LYS A 51 6.94 -8.57 7.92
CA LYS A 51 6.60 -8.71 6.50
C LYS A 51 5.90 -7.43 6.07
N ASN A 52 6.24 -6.93 4.90
CA ASN A 52 5.59 -5.76 4.33
C ASN A 52 4.36 -6.17 3.52
N THR A 53 3.35 -5.32 3.59
CA THR A 53 2.11 -5.44 2.81
C THR A 53 1.77 -4.07 2.29
N ILE A 54 1.62 -3.95 0.97
CA ILE A 54 1.29 -2.67 0.35
C ILE A 54 -0.14 -2.29 0.69
N THR A 55 -1.07 -3.25 0.57
CA THR A 55 -2.49 -3.00 0.79
C THR A 55 -3.09 -3.86 1.91
N ALA A 56 -3.99 -3.27 2.68
CA ALA A 56 -4.92 -3.97 3.58
C ALA A 56 -6.34 -3.42 3.36
N GLN A 57 -6.99 -3.92 2.31
CA GLN A 57 -8.34 -3.47 1.95
C GLN A 57 -9.36 -4.19 2.86
N GLY A 58 -10.27 -3.41 3.44
CA GLY A 58 -11.15 -3.86 4.54
C GLY A 58 -12.63 -3.93 4.21
N ARG A 59 -13.03 -4.22 2.96
CA ARG A 59 -14.44 -4.38 2.59
C ARG A 59 -15.06 -5.55 3.36
N LYS A 60 -16.11 -5.27 4.11
CA LYS A 60 -16.79 -6.26 4.96
C LYS A 60 -18.06 -6.83 4.33
N ASP A 61 -18.73 -6.04 3.50
CA ASP A 61 -19.99 -6.42 2.86
C ASP A 61 -19.81 -6.47 1.33
N PRO A 62 -20.15 -7.58 0.65
CA PRO A 62 -20.06 -7.69 -0.80
C PRO A 62 -20.90 -6.67 -1.57
N ALA A 63 -21.94 -6.07 -0.95
CA ALA A 63 -22.76 -5.02 -1.53
C ALA A 63 -22.07 -3.64 -1.54
N GLN A 64 -20.99 -3.46 -0.76
CA GLN A 64 -20.23 -2.21 -0.76
C GLN A 64 -19.44 -2.06 -2.08
N PRO A 65 -19.59 -0.94 -2.81
CA PRO A 65 -18.87 -0.68 -4.05
C PRO A 65 -17.46 -0.14 -3.80
N THR A 66 -16.77 -0.69 -2.80
CA THR A 66 -15.45 -0.25 -2.33
C THR A 66 -14.35 -1.18 -2.86
N GLY A 67 -13.13 -0.67 -2.89
CA GLY A 67 -12.03 -1.37 -3.56
C GLY A 67 -10.89 -0.44 -3.90
N PHE A 68 -9.69 -0.99 -3.95
CA PHE A 68 -8.51 -0.29 -4.41
C PHE A 68 -8.12 -0.77 -5.81
N SER A 69 -7.90 0.17 -6.72
CA SER A 69 -7.34 -0.08 -8.04
C SER A 69 -5.99 0.61 -8.15
N ILE A 70 -4.96 -0.13 -8.53
CA ILE A 70 -3.62 0.40 -8.80
C ILE A 70 -3.37 0.25 -10.30
N GLN A 71 -3.28 1.38 -11.00
CA GLN A 71 -3.24 1.43 -12.46
C GLN A 71 -2.02 2.24 -12.92
N PHE A 72 -1.28 1.73 -13.92
CA PHE A 72 -0.10 2.39 -14.51
C PHE A 72 0.91 2.92 -13.48
N SER A 73 0.98 2.29 -12.31
CA SER A 73 1.83 2.73 -11.20
C SER A 73 3.08 1.85 -11.13
N ASN A 74 4.16 2.40 -10.58
CA ASN A 74 5.37 1.65 -10.32
C ASN A 74 5.41 1.22 -8.85
N ILE A 75 5.50 -0.09 -8.61
CA ILE A 75 5.72 -0.66 -7.27
C ILE A 75 7.16 -1.14 -7.21
N SER A 76 7.96 -0.57 -6.30
CA SER A 76 9.37 -0.94 -6.15
C SER A 76 9.85 -0.79 -4.70
N ALA A 77 11.04 -1.31 -4.40
CA ALA A 77 11.67 -1.11 -3.10
C ALA A 77 12.20 0.34 -2.97
N ASP A 78 12.05 0.93 -1.79
CA ASP A 78 12.72 2.19 -1.45
C ASP A 78 14.21 1.95 -1.17
N SER A 79 14.99 3.02 -1.04
CA SER A 79 16.46 2.97 -0.97
C SER A 79 17.00 2.09 0.16
N ASP A 80 16.31 2.04 1.30
CA ASP A 80 16.68 1.26 2.48
C ASP A 80 16.49 -0.25 2.29
N LEU A 81 15.38 -0.66 1.65
CA LEU A 81 15.12 -2.05 1.31
C LEU A 81 16.00 -2.52 0.15
N LEU A 82 16.26 -1.65 -0.84
CA LEU A 82 17.23 -1.93 -1.91
C LEU A 82 18.64 -2.17 -1.36
N ALA A 83 19.05 -1.45 -0.32
CA ALA A 83 20.34 -1.66 0.35
C ALA A 83 20.42 -2.99 1.12
N SER A 84 19.29 -3.65 1.41
CA SER A 84 19.25 -4.96 2.07
C SER A 84 18.23 -5.89 1.41
N VAL A 85 18.45 -6.18 0.12
CA VAL A 85 17.62 -7.12 -0.64
C VAL A 85 17.50 -8.45 0.11
N ASN A 86 16.31 -9.06 0.07
CA ASN A 86 15.95 -10.28 0.79
C ASN A 86 15.86 -10.15 2.33
N SER A 87 16.01 -8.96 2.93
CA SER A 87 15.85 -8.80 4.38
C SER A 87 14.39 -8.80 4.84
N THR A 88 13.47 -8.40 3.96
CA THR A 88 12.05 -8.23 4.32
C THR A 88 11.17 -8.76 3.18
N LEU A 89 10.38 -9.79 3.49
CA LEU A 89 9.37 -10.29 2.55
C LEU A 89 8.30 -9.22 2.33
N SER A 90 7.95 -8.98 1.07
CA SER A 90 7.01 -7.93 0.68
C SER A 90 5.91 -8.48 -0.23
N HIS A 91 4.67 -8.14 0.08
CA HIS A 91 3.48 -8.63 -0.63
C HIS A 91 2.62 -7.47 -1.13
N LEU A 92 1.86 -7.69 -2.21
CA LEU A 92 0.91 -6.69 -2.74
C LEU A 92 -0.20 -6.33 -1.74
N GLY A 93 -0.54 -7.26 -0.85
CA GLY A 93 -1.46 -6.98 0.23
C GLY A 93 -1.87 -8.23 0.99
N ARG A 94 -2.78 -8.02 1.93
CA ARG A 94 -3.48 -9.05 2.69
C ARG A 94 -4.95 -8.64 2.88
N PRO A 95 -5.90 -9.58 3.00
CA PRO A 95 -7.25 -9.25 3.44
C PRO A 95 -7.16 -8.79 4.90
N TRP A 96 -7.64 -7.57 5.18
CA TRP A 96 -7.67 -7.03 6.54
C TRP A 96 -8.67 -7.79 7.41
#